data_AF-A0A267MRL3-F1
#
_entry.id   AF-A0A267MRL3-F1
#
_cell.length_a   1.000
_cell.length_b   1.000
_cell.length_c   1.000
_cell.angle_alpha   90.00
_cell.angle_beta   90.00
_cell.angle_gamma   90.00
#
_symmetry.space_group_name_H-M   'P 1'
#
loop_
_entity.id
_entity.type
_entity.pdbx_description
1 polymer ?
#
loop_
_entity_poly.entity_id
_entity_poly.type
_entity_poly.pdbx_seq_one_letter_code
_entity_poly.pdbx_strand_id
1 'polypeptide(L)'
;MENIINKYIEDLKQNNMVTLKIKVSPKMSKIEFKKVLEDGTLKLNIRSAPEKGKANKEIIAYLSKILNVSKKDIEIISGETSPLKLIKITI
;
A
#
# COMPACT_ATOMS: atom_id res chain seq x y z
N MET A 1 -7.26 12.95 -3.62
CA MET A 1 -6.57 11.70 -3.21
C MET A 1 -7.09 10.51 -4.01
N GLU A 2 -8.39 10.48 -4.30
CA GLU A 2 -9.02 9.54 -5.26
C GLU A 2 -8.33 9.49 -6.63
N ASN A 3 -7.90 10.62 -7.18
CA ASN A 3 -7.23 10.67 -8.49
C ASN A 3 -5.95 9.82 -8.59
N ILE A 4 -5.23 9.64 -7.48
CA ILE A 4 -3.95 8.91 -7.49
C ILE A 4 -4.21 7.41 -7.43
N ILE A 5 -5.19 6.99 -6.62
CA ILE A 5 -5.61 5.59 -6.54
C ILE A 5 -6.17 5.16 -7.90
N ASN A 6 -7.00 6.02 -8.53
CA ASN A 6 -7.55 5.74 -9.86
C ASN A 6 -6.45 5.56 -10.90
N LYS A 7 -5.42 6.42 -10.90
CA LYS A 7 -4.26 6.24 -11.78
C LYS A 7 -3.62 4.86 -11.62
N TYR A 8 -3.39 4.41 -10.39
CA TYR A 8 -2.79 3.09 -10.16
C TYR A 8 -3.71 1.93 -10.56
N ILE A 9 -5.03 2.10 -10.45
CA ILE A 9 -6.00 1.11 -10.96
C ILE A 9 -5.93 1.05 -12.48
N GLU A 10 -5.83 2.18 -13.17
CA GLU A 10 -5.66 2.22 -14.63
C GLU A 10 -4.33 1.59 -15.05
N ASP A 11 -3.22 1.94 -14.39
CA ASP A 11 -1.91 1.37 -14.65
C ASP A 11 -1.91 -0.17 -14.47
N LEU A 12 -2.60 -0.65 -13.42
CA LEU A 12 -2.75 -2.08 -13.15
C LEU A 12 -3.58 -2.80 -14.23
N LYS A 13 -4.64 -2.16 -14.74
CA LYS A 13 -5.45 -2.70 -15.84
C LYS A 13 -4.70 -2.75 -17.17
N GLN A 14 -3.80 -1.80 -17.42
CA GLN A 14 -3.06 -1.72 -18.68
C GLN A 14 -1.81 -2.60 -18.71
N ASN A 15 -1.10 -2.70 -17.58
CA ASN A 15 0.22 -3.35 -17.52
C ASN A 15 0.20 -4.70 -16.79
N ASN A 16 -0.95 -5.15 -16.28
CA ASN A 16 -1.14 -6.31 -15.40
C ASN A 16 -0.31 -6.29 -14.11
N MET A 17 0.46 -5.24 -13.89
CA MET A 17 1.39 -5.10 -12.77
C MET A 17 1.60 -3.63 -12.45
N VAL A 18 1.60 -3.30 -11.15
CA VAL A 18 1.96 -1.95 -10.67
C VAL A 18 2.78 -2.06 -9.39
N THR A 19 3.67 -1.09 -9.19
CA THR A 19 4.49 -1.01 -7.96
C THR A 19 4.21 0.29 -7.22
N LEU A 20 3.88 0.17 -5.94
CA LEU A 20 3.56 1.27 -5.04
C LEU A 20 4.66 1.45 -4.01
N LYS A 21 5.16 2.68 -3.88
CA LYS A 21 6.00 3.09 -2.74
C LYS A 21 5.11 3.60 -1.64
N ILE A 22 5.13 2.96 -0.47
CA ILE A 22 4.29 3.32 0.67
C ILE A 22 5.16 3.60 1.90
N LYS A 23 5.06 4.81 2.45
CA LYS A 23 5.63 5.17 3.76
C LYS A 23 4.58 4.96 4.85
N VAL A 24 4.79 3.92 5.64
CA VAL A 24 3.93 3.51 6.74
C VAL A 24 4.17 4.37 7.98
N SER A 25 3.08 4.85 8.58
CA SER A 25 3.07 5.52 9.88
C SER A 25 2.22 4.68 10.84
N PRO A 26 2.82 3.91 11.75
CA PRO A 26 2.10 3.02 12.66
C PRO A 26 1.47 3.78 13.84
N LYS A 27 0.70 3.06 14.68
CA LYS A 27 0.08 3.56 15.93
C LYS A 27 -0.90 4.72 15.71
N MET A 28 -1.63 4.71 14.60
CA MET A 28 -2.64 5.71 14.28
C MET A 28 -4.05 5.24 14.63
N SER A 29 -4.97 6.17 14.88
CA SER A 29 -6.37 5.82 15.23
C SER A 29 -7.17 5.21 14.07
N LYS A 30 -6.75 5.46 12.82
CA LYS A 30 -7.41 5.00 11.59
C LYS A 30 -6.37 4.62 10.54
N ILE A 31 -6.77 3.72 9.64
CA ILE A 31 -5.99 3.37 8.44
C ILE A 31 -6.45 4.26 7.28
N GLU A 32 -5.55 5.07 6.75
CA GLU A 32 -5.86 6.04 5.69
C GLU A 32 -4.59 6.51 4.97
N PHE A 33 -4.74 6.82 3.67
CA PHE A 33 -3.70 7.56 2.97
C PHE A 33 -3.71 9.01 3.44
N LYS A 34 -2.58 9.51 3.93
CA LYS A 34 -2.48 10.88 4.48
C LYS A 34 -2.12 11.89 3.41
N LYS A 35 -1.10 11.58 2.61
CA LYS A 35 -0.58 12.44 1.55
C LYS A 35 0.35 11.67 0.63
N VAL A 36 0.66 12.28 -0.51
CA VAL A 36 1.74 11.82 -1.39
C VAL A 36 2.94 12.73 -1.17
N LEU A 37 4.12 12.12 -1.09
CA LEU A 37 5.39 12.81 -0.98
C LEU A 37 5.87 13.25 -2.37
N GLU A 38 6.85 14.16 -2.41
CA GLU A 38 7.35 14.76 -3.65
C GLU A 38 7.95 13.73 -4.62
N ASP A 39 8.42 12.60 -4.10
CA ASP A 39 8.98 11.47 -4.85
C ASP A 39 7.92 10.47 -5.35
N GLY A 40 6.62 10.76 -5.15
CA GLY A 40 5.52 9.86 -5.46
C GLY A 40 5.25 8.79 -4.40
N THR A 41 5.94 8.82 -3.25
CA THR A 41 5.69 7.87 -2.16
C THR A 41 4.38 8.18 -1.43
N LEU A 42 3.51 7.19 -1.28
CA LEU A 42 2.24 7.29 -0.59
C LEU A 42 2.42 7.16 0.93
N LYS A 43 2.07 8.17 1.71
CA LYS A 43 2.07 8.05 3.18
C LYS A 43 0.79 7.36 3.64
N LEU A 44 0.91 6.17 4.23
CA LEU A 44 -0.20 5.37 4.75
C LEU A 44 -0.11 5.31 6.28
N ASN A 45 -1.14 5.83 6.94
CA ASN A 45 -1.33 5.64 8.37
C ASN A 45 -1.92 4.24 8.60
N ILE A 46 -1.42 3.52 9.59
CA ILE A 46 -1.97 2.21 9.97
C ILE A 46 -2.18 2.15 11.49
N ARG A 47 -3.10 1.30 11.92
CA ARG A 47 -3.37 1.09 13.35
C ARG A 47 -2.34 0.15 13.96
N SER A 48 -1.97 -0.88 13.20
CA SER A 48 -1.08 -1.93 13.68
C SER A 48 0.31 -1.38 13.97
N ALA A 49 0.90 -1.88 15.06
CA ALA A 49 2.33 -1.73 15.29
C ALA A 49 3.13 -2.48 14.21
N PRO A 50 4.37 -2.06 13.91
CA PRO A 50 5.27 -2.76 12.98
C PRO A 50 5.86 -4.05 13.61
N GLU A 51 5.05 -4.78 14.38
CA GLU A 51 5.46 -5.96 15.13
C GLU A 51 4.88 -7.22 14.49
N LYS A 52 5.70 -8.28 14.39
CA LYS A 52 5.27 -9.63 13.94
C LYS A 52 4.48 -9.62 12.62
N GLY A 53 4.80 -8.72 11.69
CA GLY A 53 4.14 -8.62 10.38
C GLY A 53 2.68 -8.13 10.42
N LYS A 54 2.17 -7.63 11.55
CA LYS A 54 0.79 -7.10 11.64
C LYS A 54 0.56 -5.93 10.68
N ALA A 55 1.54 -5.04 10.60
CA ALA A 55 1.54 -3.95 9.62
C ALA A 55 1.42 -4.46 8.18
N ASN A 56 2.12 -5.53 7.80
CA ASN A 56 2.08 -6.08 6.44
C ASN A 56 0.67 -6.59 6.12
N LYS A 57 0.09 -7.38 7.03
CA LYS A 57 -1.26 -7.93 6.88
C LYS A 57 -2.32 -6.85 6.77
N GLU A 58 -2.22 -5.79 7.58
CA GLU A 58 -3.18 -4.69 7.56
C GLU A 58 -3.10 -3.90 6.24
N ILE A 59 -1.89 -3.64 5.74
CA ILE A 59 -1.69 -2.95 4.46
C ILE A 59 -2.24 -3.77 3.30
N ILE A 60 -1.91 -5.06 3.23
CA ILE A 60 -2.42 -5.97 2.19
C ILE A 60 -3.95 -6.02 2.23
N ALA A 61 -4.55 -6.15 3.42
CA ALA A 61 -6.00 -6.18 3.56
C ALA A 61 -6.66 -4.85 3.14
N TYR A 62 -6.03 -3.72 3.41
CA TYR A 62 -6.53 -2.40 3.03
C TYR A 62 -6.42 -2.16 1.52
N LEU A 63 -5.27 -2.48 0.91
CA LEU A 63 -5.06 -2.35 -0.53
C LEU A 63 -5.98 -3.29 -1.32
N SER A 64 -6.15 -4.53 -0.87
CA SER A 64 -7.07 -5.50 -1.49
C SER A 64 -8.51 -4.94 -1.57
N LYS A 65 -8.98 -4.26 -0.52
CA LYS A 65 -10.30 -3.63 -0.51
C LYS A 65 -10.41 -2.44 -1.44
N ILE A 66 -9.40 -1.58 -1.48
CA ILE A 66 -9.43 -0.35 -2.29
C ILE A 66 -9.30 -0.66 -3.78
N LEU A 67 -8.39 -1.55 -4.13
CA LEU A 67 -8.08 -1.87 -5.51
C LEU A 67 -8.94 -3.03 -6.04
N ASN A 68 -9.76 -3.63 -5.18
CA ASN A 68 -10.60 -4.78 -5.49
C ASN A 68 -9.82 -5.95 -6.11
N VAL A 69 -8.61 -6.20 -5.60
CA VAL A 69 -7.73 -7.30 -6.00
C VAL A 69 -7.59 -8.33 -4.89
N SER A 70 -7.19 -9.56 -5.23
CA SER A 70 -6.98 -10.59 -4.22
C SER A 70 -5.76 -10.26 -3.35
N LYS A 71 -5.74 -10.76 -2.11
CA LYS A 71 -4.57 -10.59 -1.22
C LYS A 71 -3.34 -11.32 -1.75
N LYS A 72 -3.54 -12.39 -2.53
CA LYS A 72 -2.46 -13.16 -3.17
C LYS A 72 -1.74 -12.36 -4.26
N ASP A 73 -2.45 -11.37 -4.82
CA ASP A 73 -2.01 -10.52 -5.92
C ASP A 73 -1.20 -9.32 -5.41
N ILE A 74 -1.07 -9.17 -4.09
CA ILE A 74 -0.37 -8.06 -3.43
C ILE A 74 0.83 -8.64 -2.69
N GLU A 75 2.03 -8.24 -3.10
CA GLU A 75 3.29 -8.70 -2.53
C GLU A 75 4.12 -7.52 -2.03
N ILE A 76 4.75 -7.68 -0.87
CA ILE A 76 5.72 -6.69 -0.37
C ILE A 76 7.10 -7.13 -0.86
N ILE A 77 7.60 -6.47 -1.89
CA ILE A 77 8.90 -6.79 -2.51
C ILE A 77 10.08 -6.16 -1.79
N SER A 78 9.84 -5.13 -0.97
CA SER A 78 10.89 -4.53 -0.15
C SER A 78 10.33 -3.81 1.07
N GLY A 79 11.18 -3.66 2.09
CA GLY A 79 10.84 -2.89 3.28
C GLY A 79 10.03 -3.65 4.33
N GLU A 80 10.16 -4.97 4.40
CA GLU A 80 9.43 -5.77 5.41
C GLU A 80 9.71 -5.31 6.85
N THR A 81 10.94 -4.88 7.13
CA THR A 81 11.36 -4.32 8.43
C THR A 81 11.42 -2.79 8.44
N SER A 82 11.09 -2.13 7.34
CA SER A 82 11.19 -0.68 7.16
C SER A 82 9.81 -0.01 7.13
N PRO A 83 9.69 1.24 7.60
CA PRO A 83 8.48 2.03 7.36
C PRO A 83 8.28 2.33 5.87
N LEU A 84 9.34 2.32 5.05
CA LEU A 84 9.22 2.46 3.61
C LEU A 84 9.06 1.07 2.97
N LYS A 85 7.90 0.82 2.38
CA LYS A 85 7.53 -0.44 1.76
C LYS A 85 7.35 -0.27 0.28
N LEU A 86 7.86 -1.24 -0.47
CA LEU A 86 7.62 -1.35 -1.89
C LEU A 86 6.68 -2.52 -2.12
N ILE A 87 5.51 -2.23 -2.66
CA ILE A 87 4.42 -3.19 -2.80
C ILE A 87 4.14 -3.38 -4.27
N LYS A 88 4.26 -4.61 -4.73
CA LYS A 88 3.93 -5.05 -6.07
C LYS A 88 2.50 -5.59 -6.07
N ILE A 89 1.74 -5.22 -7.09
CA ILE A 89 0.37 -5.70 -7.29
C ILE A 89 0.27 -6.24 -8.71
N THR A 90 -0.29 -7.43 -8.87
CA THR A 90 -0.39 -8.14 -10.16
C THR A 90 -1.77 -8.74 -10.37
N ILE A 91 -2.40 -8.53 -11.53
CA ILE A 91 -3.73 -9.10 -11.85
C ILE A 91 -3.71 -9.96 -13.11
#